data_AF-A0A2H1YHJ7-F1
#
_entry.id   AF-A0A2H1YHJ7-F1
#
_cell.length_a   1.000
_cell.length_b   1.000
_cell.length_c   1.000
_cell.angle_alpha   90.00
_cell.angle_beta   90.00
_cell.angle_gamma   90.00
#
_symmetry.space_group_name_H-M   'P 1'
#
loop_
_entity.id
_entity.type
_entity.pdbx_description
1 polymer ?
#
loop_
_entity_poly.entity_id
_entity_poly.type
_entity_poly.pdbx_seq_one_letter_code
_entity_poly.pdbx_strand_id
1 'polypeptide(L)'
;MKKIDTSFLLFLNYFLAVFLVFYSDTILAQENYPVPEKTKNLLFYIQHSNNYNTYLYDINRNEAFVNKEFPIKEYRILYAKDGSKKELTTLQKKLAYGVIIERLAVNLYKFRLVATDALFFYLTIDKAQNGHVYTMVNNRKMYVDKLFLQFEDTAFGKNIKTKYILFYGEDFQTRKKIVEKYRM
;
A
#
# COMPACT_ATOMS: atom_id res chain seq x y z
N MET A 1 47.69 13.41 -27.97
CA MET A 1 46.93 12.68 -26.92
C MET A 1 47.11 13.40 -25.59
N LYS A 2 46.08 14.07 -25.06
CA LYS A 2 46.14 14.71 -23.73
C LYS A 2 46.07 13.62 -22.66
N LYS A 3 47.09 13.54 -21.80
CA LYS A 3 47.07 12.67 -20.61
C LYS A 3 45.97 13.16 -19.68
N ILE A 4 45.01 12.30 -19.38
CA ILE A 4 44.00 12.55 -18.34
C ILE A 4 44.73 12.51 -17.00
N ASP A 5 44.52 13.54 -16.20
CA ASP A 5 45.15 13.69 -14.88
C ASP A 5 44.60 12.63 -13.92
N THR A 6 45.49 11.86 -13.31
CA THR A 6 45.15 10.80 -12.34
C THR A 6 44.41 11.37 -11.14
N SER A 7 44.67 12.64 -10.77
CA SER A 7 43.95 13.34 -9.70
C SER A 7 42.48 13.60 -10.07
N PHE A 8 42.19 13.90 -11.34
CA PHE A 8 40.81 14.09 -11.83
C PHE A 8 40.03 12.77 -11.84
N LEU A 9 40.68 11.66 -12.19
CA LEU A 9 40.10 10.31 -12.12
C LEU A 9 39.78 9.89 -10.68
N LEU A 10 40.67 10.21 -9.73
CA LEU A 10 40.44 9.96 -8.30
C LEU A 10 39.29 10.81 -7.76
N PHE A 11 39.19 12.07 -8.17
CA PHE A 11 38.11 12.97 -7.76
C PHE A 11 36.75 12.54 -8.32
N LEU A 12 36.70 12.11 -9.58
CA LEU A 12 35.48 11.59 -10.22
C LEU A 12 35.00 10.28 -9.58
N ASN A 13 35.92 9.38 -9.22
CA ASN A 13 35.60 8.15 -8.49
C ASN A 13 35.09 8.44 -7.06
N TYR A 14 35.66 9.44 -6.38
CA TYR A 14 35.18 9.86 -5.06
C TYR A 14 33.78 10.48 -5.16
N PHE A 15 33.52 11.30 -6.18
CA PHE A 15 32.22 11.90 -6.43
C PHE A 15 31.15 10.85 -6.77
N LEU A 16 31.48 9.83 -7.57
CA LEU A 16 30.59 8.70 -7.86
C LEU A 16 30.30 7.84 -6.62
N ALA A 17 31.31 7.61 -5.78
CA ALA A 17 31.17 6.82 -4.56
C ALA A 17 30.28 7.53 -3.54
N VAL A 18 30.41 8.86 -3.39
CA VAL A 18 29.54 9.66 -2.53
C VAL A 18 28.11 9.68 -3.07
N PHE A 19 27.93 9.79 -4.40
CA PHE A 19 26.60 9.70 -5.02
C PHE A 19 25.92 8.35 -4.77
N LEU A 20 26.66 7.24 -4.80
CA LEU A 20 26.12 5.90 -4.53
C LEU A 20 25.67 5.70 -3.07
N VAL A 21 26.33 6.34 -2.09
CA VAL A 21 25.96 6.25 -0.67
C VAL A 21 24.68 7.04 -0.35
N PHE A 22 24.32 8.06 -1.15
CA PHE A 22 23.08 8.83 -0.96
C PHE A 22 21.84 8.22 -1.63
N TYR A 23 21.96 7.14 -2.41
CA TYR A 23 20.81 6.43 -3.00
C TYR A 23 20.31 5.23 -2.18
N SER A 24 20.97 4.91 -1.06
CA SER A 24 20.65 3.71 -0.26
C SER A 24 19.75 3.96 0.95
N ASP A 25 18.88 4.98 0.92
CA ASP A 25 17.74 5.05 1.86
C ASP A 25 16.56 4.20 1.36
N THR A 26 16.83 2.96 0.95
CA THR A 26 15.78 1.99 0.62
C THR A 26 15.33 1.28 1.90
N ILE A 27 14.41 1.93 2.62
CA ILE A 27 13.27 1.34 3.36
C ILE A 27 13.60 -0.02 4.04
N LEU A 28 14.29 0.05 5.18
CA LEU A 28 14.52 -1.08 6.10
C LEU A 28 13.29 -1.50 6.94
N ALA A 29 12.08 -1.01 6.62
CA ALA A 29 10.91 -1.20 7.47
C ALA A 29 10.20 -2.56 7.31
N GLN A 30 10.73 -3.49 6.51
CA GLN A 30 9.99 -4.67 6.08
C GLN A 30 10.78 -5.98 6.08
N GLU A 31 11.69 -6.19 7.01
CA GLU A 31 12.17 -7.55 7.23
C GLU A 31 11.05 -8.37 7.92
N ASN A 32 10.61 -9.45 7.27
CA ASN A 32 9.80 -10.56 7.83
C ASN A 32 8.26 -10.48 7.79
N TYR A 33 7.62 -9.53 7.09
CA TYR A 33 6.17 -9.60 6.88
C TYR A 33 5.79 -10.54 5.71
N PRO A 34 4.84 -11.47 5.89
CA PRO A 34 4.41 -12.37 4.83
C PRO A 34 3.75 -11.58 3.70
N VAL A 35 4.01 -11.97 2.45
CA VAL A 35 3.36 -11.37 1.28
C VAL A 35 2.22 -12.28 0.86
N PRO A 36 0.97 -11.79 0.80
CA PRO A 36 -0.13 -12.61 0.32
C PRO A 36 0.07 -12.99 -1.15
N GLU A 37 -0.52 -14.11 -1.54
CA GLU A 37 -0.52 -14.55 -2.93
C GLU A 37 -1.10 -13.44 -3.83
N LYS A 38 -0.37 -13.10 -4.90
CA LYS A 38 -0.84 -12.13 -5.89
C LYS A 38 -1.86 -12.78 -6.80
N THR A 39 -3.13 -12.57 -6.51
CA THR A 39 -4.23 -13.02 -7.36
C THR A 39 -4.67 -11.91 -8.31
N LYS A 40 -5.38 -12.26 -9.39
CA LYS A 40 -6.03 -11.27 -10.26
C LYS A 40 -7.12 -10.44 -9.57
N ASN A 41 -7.58 -10.89 -8.40
CA ASN A 41 -8.62 -10.20 -7.65
C ASN A 41 -8.05 -9.20 -6.65
N LEU A 42 -6.82 -9.41 -6.18
CA LEU A 42 -6.24 -8.60 -5.13
C LEU A 42 -6.02 -7.16 -5.61
N LEU A 43 -6.71 -6.20 -4.99
CA LEU A 43 -6.54 -4.78 -5.26
C LEU A 43 -5.35 -4.23 -4.49
N PHE A 44 -5.35 -4.46 -3.17
CA PHE A 44 -4.27 -4.09 -2.27
C PHE A 44 -4.44 -4.83 -0.93
N TYR A 45 -3.43 -4.75 -0.08
CA TYR A 45 -3.52 -5.27 1.28
C TYR A 45 -2.90 -4.32 2.31
N ILE A 46 -3.29 -4.51 3.56
CA ILE A 46 -2.84 -3.73 4.70
C ILE A 46 -2.16 -4.65 5.71
N GLN A 47 -1.01 -4.21 6.18
CA GLN A 47 -0.29 -4.77 7.33
C GLN A 47 0.00 -3.66 8.34
N HIS A 48 0.32 -4.03 9.56
CA HIS A 48 0.62 -3.05 10.60
C HIS A 48 1.64 -3.58 11.61
N SER A 49 2.30 -2.68 12.35
CA SER A 49 3.40 -3.04 13.26
C SER A 49 3.02 -3.93 14.45
N ASN A 50 1.75 -3.94 14.88
CA ASN A 50 1.33 -4.68 16.09
C ASN A 50 1.18 -6.21 15.91
N ASN A 51 1.02 -6.71 14.68
CA ASN A 51 0.97 -8.15 14.40
C ASN A 51 1.19 -8.43 12.91
N TYR A 52 1.42 -9.69 12.57
CA TYR A 52 1.67 -10.13 11.18
C TYR A 52 0.41 -10.47 10.37
N ASN A 53 -0.79 -10.33 10.95
CA ASN A 53 -2.02 -10.57 10.19
C ASN A 53 -2.15 -9.56 9.06
N THR A 54 -2.70 -10.01 7.95
CA THR A 54 -2.82 -9.20 6.73
C THR A 54 -4.29 -9.03 6.41
N TYR A 55 -4.69 -7.80 6.08
CA TYR A 55 -6.05 -7.45 5.69
C TYR A 55 -6.06 -7.23 4.18
N LEU A 56 -6.84 -8.02 3.44
CA LEU A 56 -6.84 -8.05 1.99
C LEU A 56 -8.13 -7.43 1.47
N TYR A 57 -8.02 -6.72 0.36
CA TYR A 57 -9.12 -6.07 -0.33
C TYR A 57 -9.11 -6.60 -1.75
N ASP A 58 -10.01 -7.52 -2.04
CA ASP A 58 -10.18 -8.07 -3.38
C ASP A 58 -11.29 -7.33 -4.12
N ILE A 59 -11.21 -7.29 -5.43
CA ILE A 59 -12.35 -6.95 -6.27
C ILE A 59 -13.43 -8.00 -6.06
N ASN A 60 -14.63 -7.55 -5.72
CA ASN A 60 -15.76 -8.44 -5.51
C ASN A 60 -16.45 -8.69 -6.84
N ARG A 61 -16.27 -9.88 -7.40
CA ARG A 61 -16.89 -10.28 -8.66
C ARG A 61 -17.50 -11.67 -8.55
N ASN A 62 -18.54 -11.90 -9.33
CA ASN A 62 -18.94 -13.25 -9.70
C ASN A 62 -18.07 -13.72 -10.90
N GLU A 63 -18.36 -14.89 -11.45
CA GLU A 63 -17.55 -15.55 -12.51
C GLU A 63 -17.15 -14.62 -13.68
N ALA A 64 -17.96 -13.59 -13.99
CA ALA A 64 -17.68 -12.66 -15.08
C ALA A 64 -17.77 -11.17 -14.72
N PHE A 65 -18.52 -10.77 -13.70
CA PHE A 65 -18.87 -9.36 -13.47
C PHE A 65 -18.61 -8.89 -12.04
N VAL A 66 -18.09 -7.68 -11.93
CA VAL A 66 -17.92 -7.00 -10.65
C VAL A 66 -19.28 -6.67 -10.04
N ASN A 67 -19.43 -6.96 -8.74
CA ASN A 67 -20.58 -6.54 -7.97
C ASN A 67 -20.59 -5.02 -7.88
N LYS A 68 -21.56 -4.37 -8.53
CA LYS A 68 -21.60 -2.91 -8.63
C LYS A 68 -22.00 -2.20 -7.35
N GLU A 69 -22.69 -2.89 -6.45
CA GLU A 69 -23.15 -2.37 -5.16
C GLU A 69 -22.03 -2.47 -4.12
N PHE A 70 -21.36 -3.61 -4.09
CA PHE A 70 -20.24 -3.90 -3.18
C PHE A 70 -19.02 -4.35 -3.99
N PRO A 71 -18.28 -3.46 -4.66
CA PRO A 71 -17.21 -3.84 -5.61
C PRO A 71 -15.90 -4.26 -4.94
N ILE A 72 -15.81 -4.15 -3.61
CA ILE A 72 -14.64 -4.53 -2.81
C ILE A 72 -15.09 -5.55 -1.77
N LYS A 73 -14.30 -6.63 -1.61
CA LYS A 73 -14.48 -7.65 -0.58
C LYS A 73 -13.26 -7.66 0.33
N GLU A 74 -13.45 -7.25 1.57
CA GLU A 74 -12.43 -7.27 2.62
C GLU A 74 -12.44 -8.55 3.47
N TYR A 75 -11.25 -9.07 3.75
CA TYR A 75 -11.02 -10.23 4.62
C TYR A 75 -9.63 -10.15 5.25
N ARG A 76 -9.28 -11.13 6.09
CA ARG A 76 -7.94 -11.22 6.70
C ARG A 76 -7.33 -12.60 6.55
N ILE A 77 -6.00 -12.65 6.52
CA ILE A 77 -5.20 -13.86 6.68
C ILE A 77 -4.50 -13.83 8.03
N LEU A 78 -4.67 -14.89 8.82
CA LEU A 78 -4.12 -15.02 10.17
C LEU A 78 -2.69 -15.54 10.17
N TYR A 79 -1.76 -14.82 9.54
CA TYR A 79 -0.36 -15.25 9.48
C TYR A 79 0.34 -15.33 10.84
N ALA A 80 -0.13 -14.59 11.85
CA ALA A 80 0.38 -14.72 13.21
C ALA A 80 -0.08 -16.02 13.93
N LYS A 81 -0.89 -16.86 13.26
CA LYS A 81 -1.44 -18.10 13.82
C LYS A 81 -1.24 -19.29 12.89
N ASP A 82 -2.05 -19.40 11.85
CA ASP A 82 -2.19 -20.60 11.01
C ASP A 82 -2.30 -20.30 9.50
N GLY A 83 -2.25 -19.01 9.11
CA GLY A 83 -2.41 -18.59 7.72
C GLY A 83 -3.83 -18.75 7.18
N SER A 84 -4.83 -19.02 8.03
CA SER A 84 -6.22 -19.18 7.59
C SER A 84 -6.81 -17.87 7.07
N LYS A 85 -7.57 -17.96 5.97
CA LYS A 85 -8.42 -16.88 5.45
C LYS A 85 -9.68 -16.79 6.30
N LYS A 86 -10.01 -15.59 6.81
CA LYS A 86 -11.23 -15.32 7.58
C LYS A 86 -11.87 -14.03 7.16
N GLU A 87 -13.20 -14.00 7.17
CA GLU A 87 -13.94 -12.75 7.04
C GLU A 87 -13.65 -11.82 8.23
N LEU A 88 -13.80 -10.52 7.97
CA LEU A 88 -13.78 -9.54 9.06
C LEU A 88 -15.09 -9.61 9.82
N THR A 89 -15.01 -9.53 11.15
CA THR A 89 -16.23 -9.45 11.97
C THR A 89 -16.94 -8.12 11.72
N THR A 90 -18.25 -8.06 11.97
CA THR A 90 -19.04 -6.82 11.84
C THR A 90 -18.42 -5.65 12.61
N LEU A 91 -17.86 -5.93 13.79
CA LEU A 91 -17.17 -4.94 14.61
C LEU A 91 -15.89 -4.42 13.92
N GLN A 92 -15.07 -5.31 13.37
CA GLN A 92 -13.85 -4.92 12.65
C GLN A 92 -14.16 -4.11 11.40
N LYS A 93 -15.22 -4.46 10.66
CA LYS A 93 -15.68 -3.69 9.50
C LYS A 93 -16.13 -2.29 9.91
N LYS A 94 -16.93 -2.17 10.97
CA LYS A 94 -17.51 -0.89 11.41
C LYS A 94 -16.55 0.03 12.15
N LEU A 95 -15.43 -0.48 12.67
CA LEU A 95 -14.50 0.34 13.47
C LEU A 95 -13.14 0.58 12.82
N ALA A 96 -12.71 -0.24 11.86
CA ALA A 96 -11.36 -0.13 11.32
C ALA A 96 -11.27 -0.45 9.83
N TYR A 97 -11.29 -1.75 9.50
CA TYR A 97 -10.86 -2.28 8.20
C TYR A 97 -11.99 -2.42 7.18
N GLY A 98 -13.18 -1.88 7.47
CA GLY A 98 -14.23 -1.76 6.47
C GLY A 98 -13.93 -0.63 5.48
N VAL A 99 -14.66 -0.62 4.38
CA VAL A 99 -14.63 0.42 3.36
C VAL A 99 -15.98 1.14 3.31
N ILE A 100 -15.93 2.47 3.19
CA ILE A 100 -17.08 3.31 2.87
C ILE A 100 -16.88 3.76 1.43
N ILE A 101 -17.81 3.39 0.56
CA ILE A 101 -17.67 3.50 -0.89
C ILE A 101 -18.84 4.26 -1.52
N GLU A 102 -18.52 5.14 -2.45
CA GLU A 102 -19.47 5.88 -3.27
C GLU A 102 -19.15 5.64 -4.75
N ARG A 103 -20.19 5.43 -5.55
CA ARG A 103 -20.03 5.32 -7.00
C ARG A 103 -19.99 6.72 -7.61
N LEU A 104 -18.91 7.05 -8.31
CA LEU A 104 -18.75 8.35 -8.97
C LEU A 104 -19.17 8.30 -10.44
N ALA A 105 -18.89 7.20 -11.14
CA ALA A 105 -19.27 7.01 -12.53
C ALA A 105 -19.40 5.52 -12.88
N VAL A 106 -19.58 5.21 -14.16
CA VAL A 106 -19.43 3.84 -14.66
C VAL A 106 -17.98 3.40 -14.42
N ASN A 107 -17.81 2.27 -13.73
CA ASN A 107 -16.51 1.66 -13.43
C ASN A 107 -15.53 2.55 -12.64
N LEU A 108 -16.04 3.57 -11.94
CA LEU A 108 -15.26 4.44 -11.06
C LEU A 108 -15.98 4.62 -9.73
N TYR A 109 -15.27 4.26 -8.67
CA TYR A 109 -15.74 4.37 -7.29
C TYR A 109 -14.70 5.12 -6.48
N LYS A 110 -15.16 5.99 -5.58
CA LYS A 110 -14.33 6.61 -4.55
C LYS A 110 -14.65 5.93 -3.23
N PHE A 111 -13.63 5.66 -2.44
CA PHE A 111 -13.81 5.03 -1.15
C PHE A 111 -12.78 5.52 -0.14
N ARG A 112 -13.05 5.23 1.13
CA ARG A 112 -12.10 5.40 2.22
C ARG A 112 -12.19 4.20 3.16
N LEU A 113 -11.13 3.98 3.93
CA LEU A 113 -11.19 3.04 5.04
C LEU A 113 -12.03 3.65 6.17
N VAL A 114 -12.75 2.83 6.93
CA VAL A 114 -13.53 3.32 8.07
C VAL A 114 -12.65 4.01 9.11
N ALA A 115 -11.42 3.51 9.29
CA ALA A 115 -10.42 4.04 10.23
C ALA A 115 -9.97 5.50 9.97
N THR A 116 -10.24 6.08 8.80
CA THR A 116 -9.79 7.44 8.49
C THR A 116 -10.72 8.14 7.50
N ASP A 117 -10.92 9.44 7.69
CA ASP A 117 -11.61 10.35 6.77
C ASP A 117 -10.65 11.21 5.93
N ALA A 118 -9.35 11.19 6.26
CA ALA A 118 -8.32 11.97 5.59
C ALA A 118 -7.83 11.38 4.26
N LEU A 119 -8.01 10.07 4.06
CA LEU A 119 -7.46 9.34 2.91
C LEU A 119 -8.57 8.78 2.02
N PHE A 120 -8.59 9.24 0.77
CA PHE A 120 -9.46 8.73 -0.27
C PHE A 120 -8.70 7.87 -1.28
N PHE A 121 -9.38 6.85 -1.75
CA PHE A 121 -8.93 5.91 -2.75
C PHE A 121 -9.95 5.85 -3.87
N TYR A 122 -9.50 5.42 -5.03
CA TYR A 122 -10.32 5.34 -6.22
C TYR A 122 -10.13 3.97 -6.85
N LEU A 123 -11.22 3.21 -6.95
CA LEU A 123 -11.27 1.95 -7.68
C LEU A 123 -11.74 2.23 -9.10
N THR A 124 -10.91 1.83 -10.07
CA THR A 124 -11.26 1.78 -11.49
C THR A 124 -11.36 0.34 -11.95
N ILE A 125 -12.35 0.05 -12.79
CA ILE A 125 -12.54 -1.28 -13.40
C ILE A 125 -12.31 -1.16 -14.90
N ASP A 126 -11.37 -1.93 -15.44
CA ASP A 126 -11.05 -1.92 -16.86
C ASP A 126 -12.08 -2.72 -17.70
N LYS A 127 -11.89 -2.73 -19.02
CA LYS A 127 -12.75 -3.50 -19.95
C LYS A 127 -12.67 -5.02 -19.71
N ALA A 128 -11.56 -5.51 -19.16
CA ALA A 128 -11.33 -6.91 -18.83
C ALA A 128 -11.80 -7.28 -17.40
N GLN A 129 -12.54 -6.38 -16.74
CA GLN A 129 -13.04 -6.55 -15.37
C GLN A 129 -11.94 -6.69 -14.30
N ASN A 130 -10.74 -6.17 -14.57
CA ASN A 130 -9.70 -6.03 -13.56
C ASN A 130 -9.87 -4.72 -12.81
N GLY A 131 -9.65 -4.77 -11.50
CA GLY A 131 -9.69 -3.60 -10.65
C GLY A 131 -8.30 -3.04 -10.40
N HIS A 132 -8.20 -1.72 -10.37
CA HIS A 132 -7.01 -1.00 -9.96
C HIS A 132 -7.39 0.07 -8.95
N VAL A 133 -6.65 0.14 -7.85
CA VAL A 133 -6.82 1.17 -6.83
C VAL A 133 -5.71 2.20 -6.96
N TYR A 134 -6.08 3.47 -7.02
CA TYR A 134 -5.14 4.58 -6.90
C TYR A 134 -5.54 5.55 -5.78
N THR A 135 -4.56 6.32 -5.32
CA THR A 135 -4.75 7.38 -4.32
C THR A 135 -3.86 8.59 -4.64
N MET A 136 -4.03 9.64 -3.84
CA MET A 136 -3.22 10.85 -3.84
C MET A 136 -2.57 10.98 -2.46
N VAL A 137 -1.25 10.82 -2.40
CA VAL A 137 -0.46 10.96 -1.17
C VAL A 137 0.72 11.88 -1.48
N ASN A 138 0.98 12.87 -0.63
CA ASN A 138 2.06 13.85 -0.82
C ASN A 138 2.02 14.54 -2.21
N ASN A 139 0.83 14.87 -2.70
CA ASN A 139 0.58 15.40 -4.05
C ASN A 139 1.07 14.49 -5.21
N ARG A 140 1.37 13.21 -4.93
CA ARG A 140 1.75 12.20 -5.92
C ARG A 140 0.65 11.17 -6.12
N LYS A 141 0.25 10.97 -7.37
CA LYS A 141 -0.80 10.01 -7.74
C LYS A 141 -0.15 8.66 -7.95
N MET A 142 -0.68 7.64 -7.29
CA MET A 142 -0.08 6.31 -7.33
C MET A 142 -1.12 5.20 -7.32
N TYR A 143 -0.83 4.12 -8.03
CA TYR A 143 -1.48 2.84 -7.81
C TYR A 143 -0.98 2.23 -6.51
N VAL A 144 -1.87 1.57 -5.78
CA VAL A 144 -1.59 1.05 -4.44
C VAL A 144 -1.54 -0.47 -4.49
N ASP A 145 -0.43 -1.05 -4.05
CA ASP A 145 -0.27 -2.50 -3.87
C ASP A 145 -0.39 -2.90 -2.38
N LYS A 146 0.18 -2.08 -1.50
CA LYS A 146 0.28 -2.36 -0.07
C LYS A 146 0.25 -1.07 0.76
N LEU A 147 -0.42 -1.12 1.91
CA LEU A 147 -0.19 -0.18 3.02
C LEU A 147 0.48 -0.88 4.19
N PHE A 148 1.41 -0.19 4.83
CA PHE A 148 1.96 -0.58 6.12
C PHE A 148 1.72 0.51 7.16
N LEU A 149 0.93 0.20 8.20
CA LEU A 149 0.63 1.13 9.28
C LEU A 149 1.64 0.92 10.40
N GLN A 150 2.44 1.94 10.69
CA GLN A 150 3.25 1.97 11.89
C GLN A 150 2.43 2.58 13.01
N PHE A 151 2.21 1.84 14.09
CA PHE A 151 1.62 2.37 15.31
C PHE A 151 2.68 3.00 16.23
N GLU A 152 2.23 3.89 17.11
CA GLU A 152 3.06 4.43 18.19
C GLU A 152 3.36 3.35 19.25
N ASP A 153 4.63 3.27 19.66
CA ASP A 153 5.02 2.50 20.85
C ASP A 153 4.59 3.28 22.09
N THR A 154 3.36 3.09 22.53
CA THR A 154 2.89 3.63 23.81
C THR A 154 3.04 2.57 24.89
N ALA A 155 3.74 2.93 25.97
CA ALA A 155 3.99 2.05 27.13
C ALA A 155 2.70 1.56 27.84
N PHE A 156 1.54 2.11 27.49
CA PHE A 156 0.24 1.77 28.05
C PHE A 156 -0.76 1.57 26.90
N GLY A 157 -0.97 0.32 26.49
CA GLY A 157 -1.70 -0.11 25.29
C GLY A 157 -3.20 0.18 25.21
N LYS A 158 -3.66 1.35 25.66
CA LYS A 158 -5.06 1.80 25.56
C LYS A 158 -5.34 2.69 24.34
N ASN A 159 -4.33 3.30 23.71
CA ASN A 159 -4.51 4.18 22.56
C ASN A 159 -3.54 3.82 21.42
N ILE A 160 -3.95 2.90 20.54
CA ILE A 160 -3.19 2.58 19.33
C ILE A 160 -3.42 3.72 18.34
N LYS A 161 -2.47 4.65 18.26
CA LYS A 161 -2.44 5.70 17.23
C LYS A 161 -1.49 5.29 16.10
N THR A 162 -1.86 5.60 14.87
CA THR A 162 -0.99 5.40 13.71
C THR A 162 0.01 6.54 13.64
N LYS A 163 1.30 6.24 13.80
CA LYS A 163 2.41 7.20 13.68
C LYS A 163 2.63 7.61 12.22
N TYR A 164 2.59 6.65 11.31
CA TYR A 164 2.65 6.90 9.86
C TYR A 164 2.12 5.69 9.08
N ILE A 165 1.83 5.93 7.81
CA ILE A 165 1.47 4.92 6.82
C ILE A 165 2.53 4.95 5.71
N LEU A 166 3.04 3.78 5.33
CA LEU A 166 3.81 3.61 4.10
C LEU A 166 2.88 3.07 3.02
N PHE A 167 2.81 3.79 1.91
CA PHE A 167 2.09 3.39 0.70
C PHE A 167 3.10 2.83 -0.29
N TYR A 168 2.95 1.56 -0.63
CA TYR A 168 3.76 0.90 -1.66
C TYR A 168 2.92 0.72 -2.91
N GLY A 169 3.52 0.94 -4.06
CA GLY A 169 2.89 0.64 -5.33
C GLY A 169 3.66 1.23 -6.50
N GLU A 170 2.94 1.79 -7.46
CA GLU A 170 3.50 2.31 -8.70
C GLU A 170 3.05 3.75 -8.94
N ASP A 171 3.96 4.57 -9.45
CA ASP A 171 3.63 5.90 -9.92
C ASP A 171 2.57 5.82 -11.03
N PHE A 172 1.54 6.66 -10.95
CA PHE A 172 0.38 6.55 -11.83
C PHE A 172 0.72 6.76 -13.31
N GLN A 173 1.71 7.61 -13.61
CA GLN A 173 2.11 7.92 -14.99
C GLN A 173 3.23 6.99 -15.47
N THR A 174 4.29 6.86 -14.69
CA THR A 174 5.52 6.20 -15.11
C THR A 174 5.54 4.70 -14.84
N ARG A 175 4.60 4.19 -14.03
CA ARG A 175 4.53 2.79 -13.58
C ARG A 175 5.75 2.30 -12.79
N LYS A 176 6.68 3.19 -12.44
CA LYS A 176 7.84 2.86 -11.60
C LYS A 176 7.39 2.57 -10.19
N LYS A 177 8.01 1.57 -9.55
CA LYS A 177 7.77 1.27 -8.14
C LYS A 177 8.19 2.45 -7.28
N ILE A 178 7.31 2.83 -6.36
CA ILE A 178 7.50 3.95 -5.44
C ILE A 178 6.97 3.59 -4.06
N VAL A 179 7.48 4.27 -3.04
CA VAL A 179 6.96 4.20 -1.69
C VAL A 179 6.81 5.61 -1.15
N GLU A 180 5.62 5.93 -0.66
CA GLU A 180 5.29 7.23 -0.07
C GLU A 180 5.00 7.08 1.41
N LYS A 181 5.58 7.96 2.23
CA LYS A 181 5.32 8.00 3.67
C LYS A 181 4.34 9.11 3.97
N TYR A 182 3.20 8.76 4.57
CA TYR A 182 2.19 9.68 5.04
C TYR A 182 2.20 9.71 6.57
N ARG A 183 2.41 10.88 7.17
CA ARG A 183 2.30 11.05 8.62
C ARG A 183 0.88 11.47 8.96
N MET A 184 0.27 10.77 9.92
CA MET A 184 -1.06 11.12 10.44
C MET A 184 -0.99 12.29 11.41
#